data_AF-A0A2V8MY42-F1
#
_entry.id   AF-A0A2V8MY42-F1
#
_cell.length_a   1.000
_cell.length_b   1.000
_cell.length_c   1.000
_cell.angle_alpha   90.00
_cell.angle_beta   90.00
_cell.angle_gamma   90.00
#
_symmetry.space_group_name_H-M   'P 1'
#
loop_
_entity.id
_entity.type
_entity.pdbx_description
1 polymer ?
#
loop_
_entity_poly.entity_id
_entity_poly.type
_entity_poly.pdbx_seq_one_letter_code
_entity_poly.pdbx_strand_id
1 'polypeptide(L)'
;SGSAAATYTHDTKVVQSITGLAQAPEAGFEFNASDIPGRLQAMAISDDAALALLNFTTGNDSTLWVVNSTGSRWLLPAQHPSAATFLAGRHDAVIADDAAQEVFLIRGVDQEASRIPVASFGDGFDRIAG
;
A
#
# COMPACT_ATOMS: atom_id res chain seq x y z
N SER A 1 -8.35 7.97 12.61
CA SER A 1 -9.52 7.09 12.47
C SER A 1 -9.45 6.48 11.09
N GLY A 2 -9.66 5.18 10.94
CA GLY A 2 -9.83 4.56 9.62
C GLY A 2 -11.31 4.49 9.29
N SER A 3 -11.70 5.07 8.15
CA SER A 3 -13.09 5.03 7.66
C SER A 3 -13.37 3.81 6.76
N ALA A 4 -12.30 3.10 6.38
CA ALA A 4 -12.33 1.92 5.53
C ALA A 4 -11.44 0.79 6.06
N ALA A 5 -11.74 -0.43 5.64
CA ALA A 5 -10.94 -1.63 5.85
C ALA A 5 -10.91 -2.47 4.57
N ALA A 6 -10.04 -3.46 4.53
CA ALA A 6 -9.99 -4.43 3.45
C ALA A 6 -9.81 -5.83 4.01
N THR A 7 -10.42 -6.80 3.33
CA THR A 7 -10.18 -8.23 3.53
C THR A 7 -9.58 -8.82 2.28
N TYR A 8 -8.76 -9.85 2.40
CA TYR A 8 -8.21 -10.58 1.27
C TYR A 8 -8.59 -12.05 1.37
N THR A 9 -9.19 -12.58 0.31
CA THR A 9 -9.56 -13.99 0.23
C THR A 9 -8.48 -14.75 -0.53
N HIS A 10 -7.77 -15.67 0.14
CA HIS A 10 -6.65 -16.40 -0.47
C HIS A 10 -7.06 -17.28 -1.67
N ASP A 11 -8.25 -17.89 -1.63
CA ASP A 11 -8.69 -18.82 -2.67
C ASP A 11 -9.04 -18.10 -3.98
N THR A 12 -9.79 -17.00 -3.89
CA THR A 12 -10.21 -16.19 -5.06
C THR A 12 -9.21 -15.10 -5.39
N LYS A 13 -8.24 -14.82 -4.50
CA LYS A 13 -7.28 -13.72 -4.58
C LYS A 13 -7.93 -12.35 -4.77
N VAL A 14 -9.11 -12.17 -4.17
CA VAL A 14 -9.86 -10.90 -4.21
C VAL A 14 -9.61 -10.12 -2.93
N VAL A 15 -9.34 -8.83 -3.08
CA VAL A 15 -9.38 -7.86 -2.00
C VAL A 15 -10.77 -7.21 -2.00
N GLN A 16 -11.52 -7.34 -0.91
CA GLN A 16 -12.80 -6.67 -0.71
C GLN A 16 -12.60 -5.51 0.24
N SER A 17 -12.88 -4.29 -0.22
CA SER A 17 -12.93 -3.12 0.66
C SER A 17 -14.26 -3.02 1.41
N ILE A 18 -14.23 -2.38 2.57
CA ILE A 18 -15.37 -2.14 3.44
C ILE A 18 -15.30 -0.66 3.82
N THR A 19 -16.38 0.09 3.59
CA THR A 19 -16.49 1.52 3.88
C THR A 19 -17.47 1.78 5.02
N GLY A 20 -17.63 3.04 5.42
CA GLY A 20 -18.63 3.44 6.42
C GLY A 20 -18.35 2.91 7.82
N LEU A 21 -17.08 2.57 8.11
CA LEU A 21 -16.70 2.06 9.43
C LEU A 21 -17.07 3.04 10.53
N ALA A 22 -17.49 2.50 11.68
CA ALA A 22 -18.05 3.21 12.84
C ALA A 22 -19.45 3.81 12.69
N GLN A 23 -20.06 3.78 11.49
CA GLN A 23 -21.46 4.22 11.29
C GLN A 23 -22.32 3.07 10.76
N ALA A 24 -22.17 2.74 9.47
CA ALA A 24 -22.91 1.71 8.77
C ALA A 24 -21.96 1.01 7.79
N PRO A 25 -21.27 -0.07 8.21
CA PRO A 25 -20.33 -0.78 7.36
C PRO A 25 -21.02 -1.38 6.13
N GLU A 26 -20.44 -1.15 4.97
CA GLU A 26 -20.94 -1.67 3.69
C GLU A 26 -19.79 -2.18 2.83
N ALA A 27 -20.11 -3.10 1.91
CA ALA A 27 -19.14 -3.58 0.94
C ALA A 27 -18.81 -2.46 -0.06
N GLY A 28 -17.52 -2.13 -0.18
CA GLY A 28 -17.02 -1.19 -1.17
C GLY A 28 -16.60 -1.90 -2.46
N PHE A 29 -15.52 -1.41 -3.07
CA PHE A 29 -14.88 -1.98 -4.25
C PHE A 29 -14.23 -3.35 -3.99
N GLU A 30 -14.25 -4.18 -5.02
CA GLU A 30 -13.46 -5.40 -5.13
C GLU A 30 -12.26 -5.18 -6.05
N PHE A 31 -11.09 -5.67 -5.64
CA PHE A 31 -9.88 -5.66 -6.45
C PHE A 31 -9.42 -7.09 -6.72
N ASN A 32 -9.32 -7.45 -7.99
CA ASN A 32 -8.79 -8.74 -8.38
C ASN A 32 -7.25 -8.72 -8.39
N ALA A 33 -6.64 -9.46 -7.47
CA ALA A 33 -5.19 -9.63 -7.37
C ALA A 33 -4.72 -11.01 -7.88
N SER A 34 -5.55 -11.73 -8.65
CA SER A 34 -5.28 -13.11 -9.08
C SER A 34 -3.96 -13.29 -9.82
N ASP A 35 -3.62 -12.29 -10.64
CA ASP A 35 -2.46 -12.33 -11.53
C ASP A 35 -1.20 -11.73 -10.91
N ILE A 36 -1.28 -11.23 -9.68
CA ILE A 36 -0.10 -10.76 -8.96
C ILE A 36 0.65 -12.00 -8.45
N PRO A 37 1.91 -12.19 -8.85
CA PRO A 37 2.67 -13.35 -8.42
C PRO A 37 3.01 -13.27 -6.92
N GLY A 38 3.14 -14.44 -6.30
CA GLY A 38 3.56 -14.56 -4.91
C GLY A 38 2.41 -14.63 -3.91
N ARG A 39 2.76 -14.36 -2.65
CA ARG A 39 1.86 -14.37 -1.49
C ARG A 39 1.70 -12.95 -0.95
N LEU A 40 0.48 -12.51 -0.72
CA LEU A 40 0.20 -11.26 -0.02
C LEU A 40 0.69 -11.36 1.43
N GLN A 41 1.55 -10.44 1.85
CA GLN A 41 2.10 -10.37 3.21
C GLN A 41 1.49 -9.24 4.04
N ALA A 42 1.22 -8.11 3.39
CA ALA A 42 0.68 -6.93 4.05
C ALA A 42 -0.21 -6.16 3.08
N MET A 43 -1.18 -5.43 3.64
CA MET A 43 -2.13 -4.62 2.90
C MET A 43 -2.49 -3.36 3.69
N ALA A 44 -2.68 -2.26 2.98
CA ALA A 44 -3.26 -1.04 3.49
C ALA A 44 -4.32 -0.51 2.51
N ILE A 45 -5.33 0.21 3.01
CA ILE A 45 -6.39 0.80 2.20
C ILE A 45 -6.51 2.30 2.50
N SER A 46 -6.85 3.11 1.50
CA SER A 46 -7.17 4.53 1.68
C SER A 46 -8.49 4.71 2.44
N ASP A 47 -8.66 5.84 3.12
CA ASP A 47 -9.85 6.10 3.95
C ASP A 47 -11.17 6.14 3.14
N ASP A 48 -11.10 6.45 1.85
CA ASP A 48 -12.23 6.45 0.91
C ASP A 48 -12.43 5.09 0.20
N ALA A 49 -11.62 4.08 0.56
CA ALA A 49 -11.56 2.76 -0.05
C ALA A 49 -11.25 2.72 -1.55
N ALA A 50 -10.85 3.84 -2.18
CA ALA A 50 -10.59 3.88 -3.62
C ALA A 50 -9.27 3.23 -4.02
N LEU A 51 -8.31 3.12 -3.10
CA LEU A 51 -6.97 2.59 -3.33
C LEU A 51 -6.59 1.55 -2.28
N ALA A 52 -5.90 0.49 -2.71
CA ALA A 52 -5.22 -0.43 -1.81
C ALA A 52 -3.75 -0.60 -2.19
N LEU A 53 -2.90 -0.67 -1.17
CA LEU A 53 -1.49 -1.06 -1.27
C LEU A 53 -1.39 -2.53 -0.91
N LEU A 54 -0.78 -3.32 -1.80
CA LEU A 54 -0.64 -4.76 -1.64
C LEU A 54 0.83 -5.15 -1.73
N ASN A 55 1.37 -5.65 -0.62
CA ASN A 55 2.73 -6.15 -0.58
C ASN A 55 2.74 -7.66 -0.84
N PHE A 56 3.28 -8.07 -1.99
CA PHE A 56 3.41 -9.46 -2.38
C PHE A 56 4.87 -9.92 -2.34
N THR A 57 5.11 -11.10 -1.80
CA THR A 57 6.44 -11.74 -1.80
C THR A 57 6.49 -12.99 -2.66
N THR A 58 7.57 -13.14 -3.43
CA THR A 58 7.90 -14.33 -4.21
C THR A 58 9.32 -14.77 -3.87
N GLY A 59 9.45 -15.82 -3.04
CA GLY A 59 10.76 -16.19 -2.50
C GLY A 59 11.29 -15.09 -1.57
N ASN A 60 12.46 -14.53 -1.89
CA ASN A 60 13.07 -13.42 -1.15
C ASN A 60 12.75 -12.04 -1.75
N ASP A 61 12.05 -11.99 -2.90
CA ASP A 61 11.68 -10.74 -3.53
C ASP A 61 10.33 -10.26 -3.00
N SER A 62 10.19 -8.95 -2.86
CA SER A 62 8.94 -8.29 -2.47
C SER A 62 8.58 -7.19 -3.47
N THR A 63 7.29 -7.04 -3.74
CA THR A 63 6.75 -6.02 -4.65
C THR A 63 5.58 -5.30 -4.00
N LEU A 64 5.56 -3.97 -4.11
CA LEU A 64 4.44 -3.16 -3.64
C LEU A 64 3.58 -2.75 -4.83
N TRP A 65 2.36 -3.26 -4.86
CA TRP A 65 1.35 -2.94 -5.86
C TRP A 65 0.37 -1.92 -5.32
N VAL A 66 -0.08 -1.03 -6.18
CA VAL A 66 -1.31 -0.26 -5.98
C VAL A 66 -2.38 -0.84 -6.87
N VAL A 67 -3.58 -0.99 -6.31
CA VAL A 67 -4.81 -1.27 -7.06
C VAL A 67 -5.83 -0.20 -6.75
N ASN A 68 -6.62 0.19 -7.76
CA ASN A 68 -7.67 1.20 -7.60
C ASN A 68 -9.07 0.66 -7.91
N SER A 69 -10.09 1.45 -7.59
CA SER A 69 -11.51 1.09 -7.75
C SER A 69 -11.95 0.87 -9.19
N THR A 70 -11.16 1.31 -10.18
CA THR A 70 -11.41 1.06 -11.61
C THR A 70 -10.73 -0.21 -12.12
N GLY A 71 -10.03 -0.96 -11.25
CA GLY A 71 -9.28 -2.17 -11.60
C GLY A 71 -7.89 -1.89 -12.20
N SER A 72 -7.46 -0.63 -12.26
CA SER A 72 -6.10 -0.28 -12.66
C SER A 72 -5.11 -0.70 -11.58
N ARG A 73 -3.93 -1.15 -12.01
CA ARG A 73 -2.86 -1.58 -11.11
C ARG A 73 -1.49 -1.14 -11.61
N TRP A 74 -0.61 -0.76 -10.69
CA TRP A 74 0.76 -0.38 -10.99
C TRP A 74 1.69 -0.70 -9.82
N LEU A 75 2.98 -0.78 -10.12
CA LEU A 75 4.02 -1.01 -9.12
C LEU A 75 4.50 0.33 -8.56
N LEU A 76 4.73 0.37 -7.25
CA LEU A 76 5.49 1.45 -6.63
C LEU A 76 6.98 1.10 -6.61
N PRO A 77 7.87 2.10 -6.78
CA PRO A 77 9.30 1.88 -6.73
C PRO A 77 9.73 1.62 -5.28
N ALA A 78 9.82 0.35 -4.89
CA ALA A 78 10.36 -0.15 -3.63
C ALA A 78 11.20 -1.41 -3.91
N GLN A 79 12.28 -1.62 -3.15
CA GLN A 79 13.16 -2.79 -3.27
C GLN A 79 12.63 -3.95 -2.43
N HIS A 80 12.44 -3.74 -1.12
CA HIS A 80 11.85 -4.72 -0.23
C HIS A 80 10.97 -4.00 0.81
N PRO A 81 9.74 -3.63 0.41
CA PRO A 81 8.80 -2.94 1.30
C PRO A 81 8.48 -3.83 2.51
N SER A 82 8.75 -3.35 3.71
CA SER A 82 8.47 -4.06 4.97
C SER A 82 7.14 -3.61 5.59
N ALA A 83 6.76 -2.35 5.38
CA ALA A 83 5.48 -1.79 5.79
C ALA A 83 5.05 -0.66 4.86
N ALA A 84 3.74 -0.48 4.71
CA ALA A 84 3.16 0.63 3.96
C ALA A 84 1.84 1.07 4.57
N THR A 85 1.54 2.37 4.55
CA THR A 85 0.27 2.93 5.00
C THR A 85 -0.06 4.20 4.24
N PHE A 86 -1.36 4.48 4.07
CA PHE A 86 -1.82 5.77 3.59
C PHE A 86 -1.77 6.83 4.70
N LEU A 87 -1.55 8.08 4.32
CA LEU A 87 -1.80 9.24 5.16
C LEU A 87 -3.31 9.53 5.19
N ALA A 88 -3.83 9.83 6.38
CA ALA A 88 -5.25 10.02 6.58
C ALA A 88 -5.85 11.10 5.66
N GLY A 89 -6.97 10.78 5.01
CA GLY A 89 -7.68 11.67 4.09
C GLY A 89 -6.90 12.05 2.82
N ARG A 90 -5.83 11.33 2.47
CA ARG A 90 -4.98 11.63 1.31
C ARG A 90 -4.61 10.35 0.57
N HIS A 91 -4.39 10.46 -0.73
CA HIS A 91 -3.81 9.39 -1.57
C HIS A 91 -2.28 9.44 -1.56
N ASP A 92 -1.70 9.77 -0.40
CA ASP A 92 -0.27 9.76 -0.16
C ASP A 92 0.05 8.55 0.72
N ALA A 93 1.17 7.88 0.46
CA ALA A 93 1.56 6.67 1.19
C ALA A 93 2.97 6.80 1.78
N VAL A 94 3.14 6.36 3.02
CA VAL A 94 4.45 6.19 3.65
C VAL A 94 4.84 4.73 3.53
N ILE A 95 6.05 4.48 3.05
CA ILE A 95 6.61 3.14 2.85
C ILE A 95 7.92 3.05 3.62
N ALA A 96 8.06 1.96 4.38
CA ALA A 96 9.33 1.54 4.95
C ALA A 96 9.91 0.42 4.08
N ASP A 97 11.18 0.55 3.70
CA ASP A 97 11.92 -0.38 2.85
C ASP A 97 13.18 -0.81 3.61
N ASP A 98 13.27 -2.10 3.95
CA ASP A 98 14.34 -2.60 4.80
C ASP A 98 15.62 -2.89 4.00
N ALA A 99 15.51 -3.34 2.76
CA ALA A 99 16.65 -3.56 1.87
C ALA A 99 17.34 -2.24 1.50
N ALA A 100 16.55 -1.19 1.27
CA ALA A 100 17.09 0.15 1.02
C ALA A 100 17.37 0.96 2.30
N GLN A 101 17.03 0.41 3.48
CA GLN A 101 17.17 1.03 4.79
C GLN A 101 16.63 2.47 4.83
N GLU A 102 15.41 2.68 4.35
CA GLU A 102 14.82 4.00 4.24
C GLU A 102 13.31 3.99 4.48
N VAL A 103 12.80 5.17 4.84
CA VAL A 103 11.38 5.48 4.85
C VAL A 103 11.16 6.62 3.87
N PHE A 104 10.20 6.45 2.97
CA PHE A 104 9.87 7.46 1.98
C PHE A 104 8.36 7.64 1.85
N LEU A 105 7.98 8.84 1.41
CA LEU A 105 6.62 9.22 1.07
C LEU A 105 6.45 9.12 -0.45
N ILE A 106 5.39 8.46 -0.89
CA ILE A 106 4.87 8.58 -2.25
C ILE A 106 3.69 9.56 -2.19
N ARG A 107 3.82 10.70 -2.85
CA ARG A 107 2.77 11.71 -2.97
C ARG A 107 1.96 11.47 -4.24
N GLY A 108 0.63 11.53 -4.13
CA GLY A 108 -0.28 11.36 -5.27
C GLY A 108 -0.16 9.99 -5.90
N VAL A 109 -0.36 8.94 -5.09
CA VAL A 109 -0.20 7.53 -5.49
C VAL A 109 -1.00 7.19 -6.76
N ASP A 110 -2.18 7.76 -6.92
CA ASP A 110 -3.15 7.59 -8.01
C ASP A 110 -2.95 8.54 -9.21
N GLN A 111 -1.92 9.39 -9.17
CA GLN A 111 -1.59 10.36 -10.21
C GLN A 111 -0.13 10.21 -10.66
N GLU A 112 0.60 11.32 -10.80
CA GLU A 112 2.03 11.34 -11.05
C GLU A 112 2.77 11.15 -9.72
N ALA A 113 2.88 9.89 -9.31
CA ALA A 113 3.48 9.49 -8.05
C ALA A 113 4.90 10.06 -7.89
N SER A 114 5.09 10.93 -6.90
CA SER A 114 6.39 11.52 -6.58
C SER A 114 6.97 10.91 -5.32
N ARG A 115 8.21 10.39 -5.41
CA ARG A 115 8.92 9.79 -4.29
C ARG A 115 9.76 10.82 -3.56
N ILE A 116 9.49 10.97 -2.26
CA ILE A 116 10.14 11.93 -1.38
C ILE A 116 10.77 11.15 -0.22
N PRO A 117 12.10 11.12 -0.09
CA PRO A 117 12.74 10.48 1.04
C PRO A 117 12.36 11.21 2.34
N VAL A 118 12.04 10.47 3.39
CA VAL A 118 11.71 11.02 4.72
C VAL A 118 12.87 10.79 5.68
N ALA A 119 13.40 9.56 5.69
CA ALA A 119 14.54 9.17 6.51
C ALA A 119 15.34 8.06 5.80
N SER A 120 16.65 8.01 6.05
CA SER A 120 17.54 6.93 5.63
C SER A 120 18.43 6.53 6.79
N PHE A 121 18.71 5.24 6.91
CA PHE A 121 19.26 4.64 8.12
C PHE A 121 20.60 3.93 7.93
N GLY A 122 21.11 3.79 6.70
CA GLY A 122 22.45 3.31 6.33
C GLY A 122 23.19 2.43 7.37
N ASP A 123 24.47 2.75 7.63
CA ASP A 123 25.24 2.21 8.76
C ASP A 123 24.91 2.92 10.10
N GLY A 124 23.90 3.80 10.11
CA GLY A 124 23.46 4.63 11.23
C GLY A 124 22.42 5.68 10.80
N PHE A 125 21.62 6.18 11.75
CA PHE A 125 20.62 7.23 11.53
C PHE A 125 21.28 8.53 11.01
N ASP A 126 21.31 8.75 9.69
CA ASP A 126 22.10 9.83 9.10
C ASP A 126 21.35 11.17 8.96
N ARG A 127 20.03 11.18 8.67
CA ARG A 127 19.18 12.39 8.78
C ARG A 127 17.68 12.12 8.58
N ILE A 128 16.85 13.08 9.02
CA ILE A 128 15.46 13.28 8.57
C ILE A 128 15.47 14.41 7.54
N ALA A 129 14.82 14.21 6.39
CA ALA A 129 14.63 15.28 5.41
C ALA A 129 13.48 16.20 5.87
N GLY A 130 13.77 17.50 5.98
CA GLY A 130 12.82 18.56 6.31
C GLY A 130 12.70 19.57 5.19
#